data_AF-A0AAW0WV27-F1
#
_entry.id   AF-A0AAW0WV27-F1
#
_cell.length_a   1.000
_cell.length_b   1.000
_cell.length_c   1.000
_cell.angle_alpha   90.00
_cell.angle_beta   90.00
_cell.angle_gamma   90.00
#
_symmetry.space_group_name_H-M   'P 1'
#
loop_
_entity.id
_entity.type
_entity.pdbx_description
1 polymer ?
#
loop_
_entity_poly.entity_id
_entity_poly.type
_entity_poly.pdbx_seq_one_letter_code
_entity_poly.pdbx_strand_id
1 'polypeptide(L)'
;RWRMLNETLTSEVTSEGLESRLRLPATAASLGTYYCYVNNTIGESIPCEIDVTGIMEKLGDDNIIVISAIVAAVIVLVLIICVVIIVICRRQRQAGKSRKGARPAPTPSPLPQSNQYISGPSAPASTCTSTHSLA
;
A
#
# COMPACT_ATOMS: atom_id res chain seq x y z
N ARG A 1 -3.52 -49.02 0.12
CA ARG A 1 -2.82 -48.94 -1.18
C ARG A 1 -2.87 -47.51 -1.68
N TRP A 2 -1.77 -47.02 -2.26
CA TRP A 2 -1.70 -45.68 -2.84
C TRP A 2 -1.65 -45.74 -4.36
N ARG A 3 -2.30 -44.78 -5.04
CA ARG A 3 -2.27 -44.61 -6.48
C ARG A 3 -2.15 -43.15 -6.86
N MET A 4 -1.54 -42.88 -8.00
CA MET A 4 -1.54 -41.58 -8.65
C MET A 4 -1.88 -41.82 -10.12
N LEU A 5 -2.95 -41.20 -10.60
CA LEU A 5 -3.57 -41.53 -11.90
C LEU A 5 -3.86 -43.05 -12.00
N ASN A 6 -3.16 -43.75 -12.91
CA ASN A 6 -3.27 -45.20 -13.12
C ASN A 6 -2.09 -46.00 -12.55
N GLU A 7 -1.11 -45.32 -11.95
CA GLU A 7 0.07 -45.95 -11.38
C GLU A 7 -0.12 -46.20 -9.89
N THR A 8 0.44 -47.31 -9.41
CA THR A 8 0.30 -47.69 -8.01
C THR A 8 1.62 -47.52 -7.30
N LEU A 9 1.60 -46.68 -6.29
CA LEU A 9 2.79 -46.24 -5.58
C LEU A 9 3.13 -47.28 -4.50
N THR A 10 4.33 -47.84 -4.61
CA THR A 10 4.87 -48.81 -3.65
C THR A 10 6.16 -48.33 -3.01
N SER A 11 6.88 -47.41 -3.65
CA SER A 11 8.05 -46.74 -3.08
C SER A 11 7.62 -45.79 -1.97
N GLU A 12 8.37 -45.77 -0.87
CA GLU A 12 8.17 -44.81 0.24
C GLU A 12 6.80 -44.88 0.95
N VAL A 13 6.08 -45.99 0.77
CA VAL A 13 4.87 -46.30 1.53
C VAL A 13 5.25 -47.07 2.78
N THR A 14 4.86 -46.54 3.93
CA THR A 14 4.97 -47.22 5.24
C THR A 14 3.56 -47.59 5.72
N SER A 15 3.37 -48.81 6.21
CA SER A 15 2.09 -49.27 6.75
C SER A 15 2.29 -49.75 8.18
N GLU A 16 1.63 -49.11 9.13
CA GLU A 16 1.70 -49.40 10.55
C GLU A 16 0.29 -49.61 11.10
N GLY A 17 -0.09 -50.88 11.29
CA GLY A 17 -1.42 -51.24 11.81
C GLY A 17 -2.55 -50.71 10.92
N LEU A 18 -3.33 -49.77 11.46
CA LEU A 18 -4.47 -49.14 10.78
C LEU A 18 -4.07 -47.90 9.95
N GLU A 19 -2.81 -47.48 10.01
CA GLU A 19 -2.31 -46.29 9.34
C GLU A 19 -1.40 -46.66 8.16
N SER A 20 -1.53 -45.92 7.06
CA SER A 20 -0.57 -45.97 5.96
C SER A 20 -0.12 -44.56 5.63
N ARG A 21 1.19 -44.36 5.51
CA ARG A 21 1.83 -43.10 5.15
C ARG A 21 2.55 -43.23 3.82
N LEU A 22 2.37 -42.25 2.95
CA LEU A 22 3.15 -42.08 1.73
C LEU A 22 4.02 -40.84 1.90
N ARG A 23 5.34 -41.00 1.72
CA ARG A 23 6.26 -39.86 1.62
C ARG A 23 6.49 -39.51 0.16
N LEU A 24 6.59 -38.22 -0.11
CA LEU A 24 6.73 -37.66 -1.44
C LEU A 24 7.95 -36.73 -1.46
N PRO A 25 8.81 -36.80 -2.49
CA PRO A 25 9.87 -35.82 -2.66
C PRO A 25 9.24 -34.45 -2.97
N ALA A 26 9.83 -33.37 -2.48
CA ALA A 26 9.38 -32.01 -2.76
C ALA A 26 9.81 -31.56 -4.16
N THR A 27 9.21 -32.12 -5.21
CA THR A 27 9.54 -31.88 -6.62
C THR A 27 8.26 -31.62 -7.41
N ALA A 28 8.33 -30.87 -8.52
CA ALA A 28 7.15 -30.62 -9.35
C ALA A 28 6.44 -31.89 -9.85
N ALA A 29 7.17 -33.00 -10.01
CA ALA A 29 6.62 -34.29 -10.41
C ALA A 29 5.75 -34.97 -9.34
N SER A 30 5.87 -34.58 -8.06
CA SER A 30 5.03 -35.10 -6.98
C SER A 30 3.75 -34.28 -6.78
N LEU A 31 3.54 -33.23 -7.58
CA LEU A 31 2.31 -32.45 -7.54
C LEU A 31 1.17 -33.19 -8.25
N GLY A 32 -0.03 -33.03 -7.72
CA GLY A 32 -1.26 -33.59 -8.28
C GLY A 32 -2.03 -34.44 -7.29
N THR A 33 -2.97 -35.21 -7.83
CA THR A 33 -4.01 -35.89 -7.05
C THR A 33 -3.67 -37.35 -6.78
N TYR A 34 -3.61 -37.69 -5.50
CA TYR A 34 -3.32 -39.03 -5.00
C TYR A 34 -4.59 -39.69 -4.48
N TYR A 35 -4.67 -41.00 -4.71
CA TYR A 35 -5.78 -41.83 -4.27
C TYR A 35 -5.30 -42.87 -3.26
N CYS A 36 -5.96 -42.93 -2.10
CA CYS A 36 -5.73 -44.00 -1.13
C CYS A 36 -6.92 -44.96 -1.09
N TYR A 37 -6.62 -46.25 -1.09
CA TYR A 37 -7.59 -47.34 -0.99
C TYR A 37 -7.29 -48.15 0.27
N VAL A 38 -8.19 -48.15 1.24
CA VAL A 38 -8.12 -49.03 2.42
C VAL A 38 -8.67 -50.38 2.02
N ASN A 39 -7.94 -51.46 2.33
CA ASN A 39 -8.37 -52.83 2.06
C ASN A 39 -8.33 -53.63 3.36
N ASN A 40 -9.50 -54.05 3.83
CA ASN A 40 -9.67 -54.88 5.03
C ASN A 40 -10.34 -56.21 4.63
N THR A 41 -10.53 -57.12 5.58
CA THR A 41 -11.19 -58.42 5.34
C THR A 41 -12.60 -58.33 4.76
N ILE A 42 -13.26 -57.16 4.90
CA ILE A 42 -14.59 -56.87 4.33
C ILE A 42 -14.50 -56.46 2.85
N GLY A 43 -13.35 -55.96 2.40
CA GLY A 43 -13.11 -55.53 1.03
C GLY A 43 -12.34 -54.22 0.90
N GLU A 44 -12.26 -53.73 -0.34
CA GLU A 44 -11.65 -52.44 -0.67
C GLU A 44 -12.67 -51.31 -0.50
N SER A 45 -12.24 -50.23 0.15
CA SER A 45 -13.01 -49.01 0.34
C SER A 45 -13.08 -48.16 -0.93
N ILE A 46 -13.99 -47.20 -0.94
CA ILE A 46 -13.96 -46.09 -1.90
C ILE A 46 -12.66 -45.28 -1.77
N PRO A 47 -12.13 -44.74 -2.87
CA PRO A 47 -10.88 -43.99 -2.83
C PRO A 47 -11.02 -42.71 -2.01
N CYS A 48 -10.03 -42.45 -1.15
CA CYS A 48 -9.80 -41.12 -0.60
C CYS A 48 -8.98 -40.30 -1.61
N GLU A 49 -9.33 -39.03 -1.82
CA GLU A 49 -8.65 -38.12 -2.74
C GLU A 49 -7.84 -37.08 -1.96
N ILE A 50 -6.56 -36.94 -2.30
CA ILE A 50 -5.63 -36.01 -1.65
C ILE A 50 -4.92 -35.22 -2.75
N ASP A 51 -5.18 -33.92 -2.80
CA ASP A 51 -4.54 -33.03 -3.76
C ASP A 51 -3.28 -32.41 -3.16
N VAL A 52 -2.13 -32.71 -3.77
CA VAL A 52 -0.82 -32.20 -3.38
C VAL A 52 -0.48 -31.05 -4.31
N THR A 53 -0.97 -29.86 -3.96
CA THR A 53 -0.64 -28.62 -4.65
C THR A 53 0.73 -28.12 -4.23
N GLY A 54 1.48 -27.55 -5.17
CA GLY A 54 2.73 -26.87 -4.84
C GLY A 54 2.47 -25.64 -3.97
N ILE A 55 3.49 -25.20 -3.24
CA ILE A 55 3.47 -23.94 -2.46
C ILE A 55 3.06 -22.76 -3.36
N MET A 56 3.29 -22.84 -4.67
CA MET A 56 2.89 -21.82 -5.66
C MET A 56 1.37 -21.63 -5.82
N GLU A 57 0.55 -22.69 -5.78
CA GLU A 57 -0.91 -22.56 -5.98
C GLU A 57 -1.62 -22.11 -4.71
N LYS A 58 -1.23 -22.66 -3.55
CA LYS A 58 -1.86 -22.30 -2.27
C LYS A 58 -1.50 -20.90 -1.78
N LEU A 59 -0.35 -20.37 -2.20
CA LEU A 59 -0.01 -18.96 -1.98
C LEU A 59 -0.72 -18.04 -2.97
N GLY A 60 -1.15 -18.55 -4.12
CA GLY A 60 -1.86 -17.79 -5.14
C GLY A 60 -3.24 -17.37 -4.67
N ASP A 61 -4.17 -18.31 -4.48
CA ASP A 61 -5.59 -17.92 -4.48
C ASP A 61 -5.98 -17.06 -3.27
N ASP A 62 -5.69 -17.48 -2.04
CA ASP A 62 -6.12 -16.74 -0.86
C ASP A 62 -5.35 -15.43 -0.66
N ASN A 63 -4.02 -15.45 -0.86
CA ASN A 63 -3.22 -14.23 -0.65
C ASN A 63 -3.40 -13.24 -1.80
N ILE A 64 -3.57 -13.68 -3.05
CA ILE A 64 -3.82 -12.76 -4.18
C ILE A 64 -5.19 -12.10 -4.01
N ILE A 65 -6.21 -12.81 -3.56
CA ILE A 65 -7.53 -12.21 -3.27
C ILE A 65 -7.37 -11.12 -2.20
N VAL A 66 -6.69 -11.40 -1.09
CA VAL A 66 -6.49 -10.43 -0.01
C VAL A 66 -5.66 -9.22 -0.47
N ILE A 67 -4.55 -9.46 -1.17
CA ILE A 67 -3.68 -8.39 -1.69
C ILE A 67 -4.44 -7.51 -2.68
N SER A 68 -5.21 -8.11 -3.60
CA SER A 68 -5.99 -7.37 -4.60
C SER A 68 -7.05 -6.46 -3.96
N ALA A 69 -7.71 -6.92 -2.89
CA ALA A 69 -8.71 -6.14 -2.17
C ALA A 69 -8.08 -4.90 -1.51
N ILE A 70 -6.91 -5.04 -0.90
CA ILE A 70 -6.18 -3.93 -0.27
C ILE A 70 -5.77 -2.90 -1.32
N VAL A 71 -5.20 -3.35 -2.45
CA VAL A 71 -4.78 -2.45 -3.54
C VAL A 71 -5.98 -1.66 -4.09
N ALA A 72 -7.11 -2.34 -4.33
CA ALA A 72 -8.33 -1.67 -4.80
C ALA A 72 -8.84 -0.62 -3.81
N ALA A 73 -8.86 -0.93 -2.51
CA ALA A 73 -9.30 0.01 -1.48
C ALA A 73 -8.43 1.27 -1.42
N VAL A 74 -7.10 1.12 -1.53
CA VAL A 74 -6.16 2.25 -1.54
C VAL A 74 -6.40 3.15 -2.74
N ILE A 75 -6.59 2.57 -3.93
CA ILE A 75 -6.86 3.34 -5.16
C ILE A 75 -8.15 4.16 -5.02
N VAL A 76 -9.23 3.54 -4.53
CA VAL A 76 -10.51 4.23 -4.32
C VAL A 76 -10.37 5.37 -3.31
N LEU A 77 -9.66 5.15 -2.21
CA LEU A 77 -9.42 6.18 -1.19
C LEU A 77 -8.66 7.38 -1.77
N VAL A 78 -7.61 7.14 -2.55
CA VAL A 78 -6.83 8.19 -3.21
C VAL A 78 -7.71 8.99 -4.17
N LEU A 79 -8.55 8.33 -4.97
CA LEU A 79 -9.48 9.02 -5.89
C LEU A 79 -10.46 9.92 -5.14
N ILE A 80 -11.02 9.46 -4.01
CA ILE A 80 -11.92 10.26 -3.17
C ILE A 80 -11.20 11.51 -2.66
N ILE A 81 -9.98 11.36 -2.14
CA ILE A 81 -9.16 12.48 -1.64
C ILE A 81 -8.88 13.48 -2.78
N CYS A 82 -8.51 13.00 -3.97
CA CYS A 82 -8.28 13.85 -5.14
C CYS A 82 -9.54 14.66 -5.51
N VAL A 83 -10.72 14.03 -5.53
CA VAL A 83 -11.99 14.70 -5.83
C VAL A 83 -12.30 15.79 -4.79
N VAL A 84 -12.14 15.50 -3.50
CA VAL A 84 -12.38 16.48 -2.43
C VAL A 84 -11.45 17.69 -2.58
N ILE A 85 -10.16 17.47 -2.82
CA ILE A 85 -9.19 18.54 -3.05
C ILE A 85 -9.60 19.37 -4.27
N ILE A 86 -9.95 18.74 -5.39
CA ILE A 86 -10.39 19.45 -6.60
C ILE A 86 -11.63 20.30 -6.32
N VAL A 87 -12.63 19.76 -5.63
CA VAL A 87 -13.87 20.48 -5.30
C VAL A 87 -13.58 21.67 -4.39
N ILE A 88 -12.77 21.51 -3.33
CA ILE A 88 -12.40 22.60 -2.42
C ILE A 88 -11.61 23.67 -3.18
N CYS A 89 -10.61 23.28 -3.97
CA CYS A 89 -9.81 24.19 -4.78
C CYS A 89 -10.67 24.97 -5.78
N ARG A 90 -11.64 24.31 -6.44
CA ARG A 90 -12.61 24.97 -7.34
C ARG A 90 -13.52 25.92 -6.56
N ARG A 91 -14.04 25.52 -5.40
CA ARG A 91 -14.94 26.34 -4.58
C ARG A 91 -14.24 27.59 -4.04
N GLN A 92 -13.00 27.47 -3.59
CA GLN A 92 -12.14 28.59 -3.17
C GLN A 92 -11.87 29.56 -4.32
N ARG A 93 -11.60 29.06 -5.54
CA ARG A 93 -11.42 29.92 -6.74
C ARG A 93 -12.69 30.64 -7.16
N GLN A 94 -13.87 30.07 -6.93
CA GLN A 94 -15.17 30.71 -7.20
C GLN A 94 -15.49 31.79 -6.14
N ALA A 95 -15.19 31.54 -4.86
CA ALA A 95 -15.37 32.50 -3.77
C ALA A 95 -14.42 33.72 -3.87
N GLY A 96 -13.19 33.51 -4.37
CA GLY A 96 -12.22 34.58 -4.62
C GLY A 96 -12.58 35.53 -5.76
N LYS A 97 -13.57 35.20 -6.61
CA LYS A 97 -14.09 36.11 -7.65
C LYS A 97 -15.08 37.15 -7.11
N SER A 98 -15.66 36.95 -5.93
CA SER A 98 -16.67 37.88 -5.36
C SER A 98 -16.07 38.96 -4.43
N ARG A 99 -14.77 38.91 -4.11
CA ARG A 99 -14.08 39.91 -3.25
C ARG A 99 -13.10 40.83 -3.99
N LYS A 100 -13.23 40.95 -5.31
CA LYS A 100 -12.52 41.99 -6.11
C LYS A 100 -13.54 42.87 -6.83
N GLY A 101 -14.43 43.48 -6.06
CA GLY A 101 -15.51 44.35 -6.56
C GLY A 101 -15.71 45.64 -5.76
N ALA A 102 -14.78 46.02 -4.87
CA ALA A 102 -14.80 47.33 -4.23
C ALA A 102 -13.65 48.17 -4.82
N ARG A 103 -13.93 48.79 -5.96
CA ARG A 103 -13.18 49.94 -6.47
C ARG A 103 -13.63 51.17 -5.66
N PRO A 104 -12.78 51.87 -4.91
CA PRO A 104 -13.07 53.26 -4.59
C PRO A 104 -12.81 54.07 -5.87
N ALA A 105 -13.83 54.79 -6.33
CA ALA A 105 -13.73 55.76 -7.42
C ALA A 105 -12.89 57.00 -6.98
N PRO A 106 -12.41 57.82 -7.92
CA PRO A 106 -11.28 58.74 -7.72
C PRO A 106 -11.72 60.03 -7.05
N THR A 107 -10.87 60.60 -6.19
CA THR A 107 -11.05 61.97 -5.68
C THR A 107 -9.78 62.76 -6.06
N PRO A 108 -9.90 63.98 -6.62
CA PRO A 108 -8.83 64.63 -7.36
C PRO A 108 -7.77 65.24 -6.42
N SER A 109 -6.51 65.17 -6.85
CA SER A 109 -5.37 65.81 -6.23
C SER A 109 -5.44 67.34 -6.36
N PRO A 110 -4.99 68.08 -5.34
CA PRO A 110 -4.26 69.33 -5.55
C PRO A 110 -2.80 69.15 -5.14
N LEU A 111 -1.90 69.28 -6.12
CA LEU A 111 -0.51 69.70 -5.91
C LEU A 111 -0.46 71.22 -5.65
N PRO A 112 0.70 71.88 -5.38
CA PRO A 112 2.06 71.41 -5.01
C PRO A 112 2.70 72.21 -3.85
N GLN A 113 3.83 71.76 -3.29
CA GLN A 113 5.05 72.57 -3.04
C GLN A 113 6.15 71.65 -2.48
N SER A 114 7.19 71.36 -3.27
CA SER A 114 8.41 72.17 -3.48
C SER A 114 9.48 71.86 -2.42
N ASN A 115 10.45 71.04 -2.86
CA ASN A 115 11.88 71.04 -2.54
C ASN A 115 12.34 71.58 -1.16
N GLN A 116 13.15 70.79 -0.45
CA GLN A 116 14.59 71.11 -0.37
C GLN A 116 15.43 70.02 0.29
N TYR A 117 16.72 70.15 -0.02
CA TYR A 117 17.84 69.24 0.06
C TYR A 117 18.77 69.70 1.20
N ILE A 118 19.38 68.73 1.91
CA ILE A 118 20.65 68.80 2.68
C ILE A 118 20.77 69.75 3.89
N SER A 119 21.21 69.19 5.04
CA SER A 119 22.55 69.39 5.67
C SER A 119 22.63 68.69 7.05
N GLY A 120 23.81 68.13 7.40
CA GLY A 120 24.15 67.55 8.73
C GLY A 120 24.33 68.61 9.85
N PRO A 121 25.05 68.38 10.99
CA PRO A 121 26.04 67.33 11.30
C PRO A 121 26.06 66.73 12.75
N SER A 122 26.98 65.78 12.96
CA SER A 122 27.84 65.51 14.15
C SER A 122 27.32 64.95 15.51
N ALA A 123 27.70 63.68 15.75
CA ALA A 123 28.45 63.12 16.92
C ALA A 123 27.73 62.85 18.28
N PRO A 124 28.31 62.02 19.20
CA PRO A 124 29.47 61.13 19.11
C PRO A 124 29.22 59.64 19.52
N ALA A 125 30.27 58.85 19.33
CA ALA A 125 30.42 57.45 19.68
C ALA A 125 30.31 57.16 21.19
N SER A 126 29.83 55.95 21.53
CA SER A 126 30.27 55.23 22.73
C SER A 126 30.21 53.72 22.50
N THR A 127 31.40 53.16 22.52
CA THR A 127 31.79 51.76 22.51
C THR A 127 31.27 51.01 23.74
N CYS A 128 30.77 49.78 23.59
CA CYS A 128 30.77 48.75 24.64
C CYS A 128 31.02 47.36 24.04
N THR A 129 32.32 47.04 24.01
CA THR A 129 33.02 45.79 24.33
C THR A 129 32.29 44.44 24.24
N SER A 130 32.93 43.58 23.45
CA SER A 130 32.80 42.12 23.38
C SER A 130 33.11 41.42 24.71
N THR A 131 32.30 40.43 25.07
CA THR A 131 32.76 39.30 25.90
C THR A 131 32.24 37.99 25.31
N HIS A 132 33.18 37.28 24.71
CA HIS A 132 33.16 35.87 24.38
C HIS A 132 33.04 35.04 25.66
N SER A 133 32.23 33.97 25.69
CA SER A 133 32.60 32.68 26.28
C SER A 133 31.53 31.63 26.07
N LEU A 134 32.01 30.49 25.58
CA LEU A 134 31.29 29.23 25.37
C LEU A 134 30.89 28.60 26.70
N ALA A 135 29.72 27.96 26.71
CA ALA A 135 29.44 26.69 27.39
C ALA A 135 28.27 26.01 26.67
#